data_AF-A0A518CDL0-F1
#
_entry.id   AF-A0A518CDL0-F1
#
_cell.length_a   1.000
_cell.length_b   1.000
_cell.length_c   1.000
_cell.angle_alpha   90.00
_cell.angle_beta   90.00
_cell.angle_gamma   90.00
#
_symmetry.space_group_name_H-M   'P 1'
#
loop_
_entity.id
_entity.type
_entity.pdbx_description
1 polymer ?
#
loop_
_entity_poly.entity_id
_entity_poly.type
_entity_poly.pdbx_seq_one_letter_code
_entity_poly.pdbx_strand_id
1 'polypeptide(L)'
;MAYTFTLDDFRKQLEQMARPGLLERMLGLMPGMGEMTKTLQSGEHQREMRRLGGMIDSMTPSERSKPQSIDESRRSRIANGAGVSLREVNDLLKQFASMASLMESMTEGGTRSAIDKMRELRRGEIVDGWDDDDEPWDDDDILGR
;
A
#
# COMPACT_ATOMS: atom_id res chain seq x y z
N MET A 1 -19.39 7.90 -6.38
CA MET A 1 -18.57 7.25 -7.44
C MET A 1 -17.32 6.73 -6.77
N ALA A 2 -17.05 5.42 -6.85
CA ALA A 2 -15.80 4.85 -6.36
C ALA A 2 -14.66 5.31 -7.28
N TYR A 3 -13.59 5.84 -6.70
CA TYR A 3 -12.40 6.24 -7.46
C TYR A 3 -11.56 4.99 -7.74
N THR A 4 -11.40 4.63 -9.01
CA THR A 4 -10.53 3.53 -9.43
C THR A 4 -9.13 4.07 -9.65
N PHE A 5 -8.14 3.51 -8.95
CA PHE A 5 -6.74 3.85 -9.14
C PHE A 5 -6.25 3.35 -10.51
N THR A 6 -5.71 4.25 -11.35
CA THR A 6 -5.26 3.93 -12.71
C THR A 6 -3.74 4.05 -12.89
N LEU A 7 -3.21 3.57 -14.01
CA LEU A 7 -1.79 3.74 -14.33
C LEU A 7 -1.40 5.21 -14.54
N ASP A 8 -2.33 6.09 -14.94
CA ASP A 8 -2.07 7.53 -15.00
C ASP A 8 -1.86 8.12 -13.59
N ASP A 9 -2.58 7.62 -12.59
CA ASP A 9 -2.38 8.06 -11.20
C ASP A 9 -1.07 7.53 -10.63
N PHE A 10 -0.73 6.28 -10.96
CA PHE A 10 0.57 5.72 -10.64
C PHE A 10 1.72 6.51 -11.28
N ARG A 11 1.59 6.90 -12.55
CA ARG A 11 2.56 7.72 -13.27
C ARG A 11 2.78 9.08 -12.60
N LYS A 12 1.72 9.72 -12.10
CA LYS A 12 1.81 10.98 -11.34
C LYS A 12 2.55 10.79 -10.01
N GLN A 13 2.35 9.65 -9.35
CA GLN A 13 3.07 9.33 -8.10
C GLN A 13 4.55 9.08 -8.36
N LEU A 14 4.89 8.31 -9.41
CA LEU A 14 6.29 8.10 -9.82
C LEU A 14 7.01 9.42 -10.12
N GLU A 15 6.33 10.35 -10.78
CA GLU A 15 6.90 11.66 -11.08
C GLU A 15 7.22 12.47 -9.83
N GLN A 16 6.33 12.44 -8.83
CA GLN A 16 6.53 13.12 -7.56
C GLN A 16 7.71 12.54 -6.78
N MET A 17 7.87 11.21 -6.80
CA MET A 17 9.01 10.53 -6.16
C MET A 17 10.32 10.74 -6.92
N ALA A 18 10.27 10.90 -8.25
CA ALA A 18 11.43 11.19 -9.07
C ALA A 18 11.97 12.62 -8.87
N ARG A 19 11.22 13.51 -8.21
CA ARG A 19 11.65 14.90 -7.99
C ARG A 19 12.90 14.94 -7.11
N PRO A 20 14.00 15.54 -7.59
CA PRO A 20 15.20 15.68 -6.77
C PRO A 20 14.89 16.51 -5.52
N GLY A 21 15.43 16.08 -4.39
CA GLY A 21 15.33 16.82 -3.12
C GLY A 21 14.17 16.44 -2.19
N LEU A 22 13.10 15.75 -2.63
CA LEU A 22 12.01 15.36 -1.72
C LEU A 22 12.46 14.28 -0.72
N LEU A 23 13.06 13.21 -1.23
CA LEU A 23 13.62 12.14 -0.40
C LEU A 23 14.82 12.60 0.41
N GLU A 24 15.68 13.44 -0.18
CA GLU A 24 16.84 14.02 0.51
C GLU A 24 16.42 14.91 1.69
N ARG A 25 15.34 15.68 1.55
CA ARG A 25 14.77 16.47 2.66
C ARG A 25 14.20 15.58 3.76
N MET A 26 13.45 14.53 3.43
CA MET A 26 12.89 13.63 4.44
C MET A 26 13.99 12.88 5.21
N LEU A 27 15.01 12.38 4.51
CA LEU A 27 16.13 11.68 5.13
C LEU A 27 17.06 12.64 5.90
N GLY A 28 17.23 13.87 5.43
CA GLY A 28 17.97 14.91 6.13
C GLY A 28 17.33 15.36 7.45
N LEU A 29 16.04 15.07 7.67
CA LEU A 29 15.34 15.31 8.93
C LEU A 29 15.45 14.14 9.92
N MET A 30 15.95 12.97 9.51
CA MET A 30 16.14 11.82 10.38
C MET A 30 17.57 11.78 10.95
N PRO A 31 17.76 11.89 12.28
CA PRO A 31 19.09 11.81 12.87
C PRO A 31 19.68 10.40 12.65
N GLY A 32 20.95 10.33 12.23
CA GLY A 32 21.69 9.08 12.05
C GLY A 32 21.64 8.44 10.67
N MET A 33 20.95 9.04 9.66
CA MET A 33 20.84 8.46 8.31
C MET A 33 21.78 9.07 7.25
N GLY A 34 22.79 9.85 7.66
CA GLY A 34 23.68 10.62 6.76
C GLY A 34 24.44 9.80 5.71
N GLU A 35 24.78 8.55 6.01
CA GLU A 35 25.45 7.63 5.06
C GLU A 35 24.46 7.07 4.01
N MET A 36 23.21 6.80 4.41
CA MET A 36 22.18 6.26 3.51
C MET A 36 21.71 7.32 2.49
N THR A 37 21.75 8.61 2.86
CA THR A 37 21.55 9.72 1.92
C THR A 37 22.52 9.72 0.75
N LYS A 38 23.81 9.38 0.96
CA LYS A 38 24.80 9.36 -0.13
C LYS A 38 24.53 8.26 -1.16
N THR A 39 24.09 7.09 -0.71
CA THR A 39 23.73 5.98 -1.61
C THR A 39 22.51 6.32 -2.47
N LEU A 40 21.54 7.03 -1.90
CA LEU A 40 20.34 7.48 -2.60
C LEU A 40 20.58 8.70 -3.50
N GLN A 41 21.63 9.48 -3.25
CA GLN A 41 22.12 10.55 -4.14
C GLN A 41 22.74 10.04 -5.45
N SER A 42 23.00 8.73 -5.59
CA SER A 42 23.58 8.13 -6.81
C SER A 42 22.75 8.33 -8.09
N GLY A 43 21.50 8.83 -7.97
CA GLY A 43 20.61 9.10 -9.08
C GLY A 43 20.07 7.84 -9.79
N GLU A 44 20.50 6.64 -9.34
CA GLU A 44 20.00 5.34 -9.81
C GLU A 44 18.49 5.24 -9.60
N HIS A 45 18.01 5.61 -8.42
CA HIS A 45 16.57 5.61 -8.12
C HIS A 45 15.78 6.53 -9.07
N GLN A 46 16.32 7.70 -9.41
CA GLN A 46 15.66 8.62 -10.33
C GLN A 46 15.66 8.09 -11.76
N ARG A 47 16.73 7.39 -12.18
CA ARG A 47 16.78 6.68 -13.47
C ARG A 47 15.71 5.60 -13.51
N GLU A 48 15.55 4.84 -12.44
CA GLU A 48 14.52 3.81 -12.33
C GLU A 48 13.11 4.40 -12.39
N MET A 49 12.80 5.44 -11.61
CA MET A 49 11.47 6.08 -11.65
C MET A 49 11.15 6.65 -13.04
N ARG A 50 12.13 7.26 -13.72
CA ARG A 50 11.98 7.73 -15.11
C ARG A 50 11.74 6.56 -16.08
N ARG A 51 12.41 5.43 -15.87
CA ARG A 51 12.25 4.23 -16.69
C ARG A 51 10.84 3.64 -16.56
N LEU A 52 10.34 3.52 -15.32
CA LEU A 52 8.96 3.12 -15.05
C LEU A 52 7.96 4.10 -15.70
N GLY A 53 8.22 5.40 -15.59
CA GLY A 53 7.45 6.44 -16.27
C GLY A 53 7.40 6.25 -17.79
N GLY A 54 8.55 6.02 -18.42
CA GLY A 54 8.66 5.79 -19.88
C GLY A 54 7.91 4.53 -20.36
N MET A 55 7.87 3.48 -19.54
CA MET A 55 7.04 2.30 -19.83
C MET A 55 5.55 2.63 -19.86
N ILE A 56 5.06 3.41 -18.89
CA ILE A 56 3.65 3.83 -18.84
C ILE A 56 3.35 4.79 -20.01
N ASP A 57 4.28 5.68 -20.33
CA ASP A 57 4.15 6.64 -21.43
C ASP A 57 4.05 5.93 -22.80
N SER A 58 4.56 4.70 -22.92
CA SER A 58 4.45 3.84 -24.12
C SER A 58 3.12 3.09 -24.26
N MET A 59 2.26 3.16 -23.24
CA MET A 59 0.92 2.57 -23.25
C MET A 59 -0.10 3.53 -23.88
N THR A 60 -1.15 2.96 -24.46
CA THR A 60 -2.32 3.70 -24.95
C THR A 60 -3.23 4.13 -23.79
N PRO A 61 -4.08 5.16 -23.95
CA PRO A 61 -5.01 5.60 -22.90
C PRO A 61 -5.94 4.47 -22.40
N SER A 62 -6.41 3.62 -23.32
CA SER A 62 -7.25 2.48 -22.97
C SER A 62 -6.52 1.49 -22.06
N GLU A 63 -5.25 1.21 -22.34
CA GLU A 63 -4.40 0.33 -21.51
C GLU A 63 -4.13 0.94 -20.13
N ARG A 64 -3.90 2.27 -20.04
CA ARG A 64 -3.67 2.95 -18.76
C ARG A 64 -4.90 2.95 -17.85
N SER A 65 -6.09 3.11 -18.45
CA SER A 65 -7.37 3.06 -17.73
C SER A 65 -7.78 1.64 -17.31
N LYS A 66 -7.35 0.62 -18.06
CA LYS A 66 -7.69 -0.80 -17.84
C LYS A 66 -6.47 -1.71 -17.95
N PRO A 67 -5.57 -1.68 -16.95
CA PRO A 67 -4.30 -2.42 -17.00
C PRO A 67 -4.47 -3.94 -17.14
N GLN A 68 -5.59 -4.49 -16.65
CA GLN A 68 -5.98 -5.90 -16.79
C GLN A 68 -6.21 -6.35 -18.24
N SER A 69 -6.39 -5.41 -19.18
CA SER A 69 -6.54 -5.71 -20.61
C SER A 69 -5.20 -5.89 -21.35
N ILE A 70 -4.08 -5.72 -20.65
CA ILE A 70 -2.74 -5.79 -21.22
C ILE A 70 -2.28 -7.26 -21.32
N ASP A 71 -2.55 -7.85 -22.49
CA ASP A 71 -2.07 -9.17 -22.91
C ASP A 71 -0.57 -9.18 -23.31
N GLU A 72 -0.04 -10.35 -23.62
CA GLU A 72 1.38 -10.55 -23.98
C GLU A 72 1.80 -9.77 -25.23
N SER A 73 0.93 -9.66 -26.24
CA SER A 73 1.22 -8.89 -27.46
C SER A 73 1.39 -7.41 -27.16
N ARG A 74 0.50 -6.85 -26.33
CA ARG A 74 0.58 -5.46 -25.86
C ARG A 74 1.84 -5.23 -25.03
N ARG A 75 2.19 -6.17 -24.14
CA ARG A 75 3.43 -6.06 -23.34
C ARG A 75 4.67 -6.05 -24.21
N SER A 76 4.71 -6.87 -25.27
CA SER A 76 5.80 -6.86 -26.24
C SER A 76 5.90 -5.51 -26.97
N ARG A 77 4.77 -4.96 -27.42
CA ARG A 77 4.73 -3.61 -28.02
C ARG A 77 5.23 -2.53 -27.06
N ILE A 78 4.80 -2.55 -25.80
CA ILE A 78 5.21 -1.58 -24.77
C ILE A 78 6.72 -1.70 -24.49
N ALA A 79 7.23 -2.92 -24.35
CA ALA A 79 8.64 -3.19 -24.12
C ALA A 79 9.51 -2.61 -25.25
N ASN A 80 9.11 -2.85 -26.51
CA ASN A 80 9.78 -2.29 -27.69
C ASN A 80 9.69 -0.76 -27.74
N GLY A 81 8.53 -0.19 -27.42
CA GLY A 81 8.32 1.26 -27.41
C GLY A 81 9.13 2.00 -26.32
N ALA A 82 9.33 1.35 -25.17
CA ALA A 82 10.08 1.90 -24.05
C ALA A 82 11.58 1.52 -24.06
N GLY A 83 12.02 0.64 -24.97
CA GLY A 83 13.40 0.15 -25.01
C GLY A 83 13.77 -0.71 -23.79
N VAL A 84 12.84 -1.50 -23.29
CA VAL A 84 13.02 -2.37 -22.12
C VAL A 84 12.66 -3.82 -22.43
N SER A 85 12.93 -4.74 -21.51
CA SER A 85 12.55 -6.13 -21.68
C SER A 85 11.07 -6.38 -21.34
N LEU A 86 10.49 -7.43 -21.93
CA LEU A 86 9.13 -7.89 -21.61
C LEU A 86 8.94 -8.17 -20.11
N ARG A 87 9.99 -8.69 -19.46
CA ARG A 87 10.01 -8.97 -18.02
C ARG A 87 9.76 -7.72 -17.19
N GLU A 88 10.37 -6.60 -17.56
CA GLU A 88 10.23 -5.36 -16.81
C GLU A 88 8.83 -4.77 -16.92
N VAL A 89 8.19 -4.91 -18.09
CA VAL A 89 6.78 -4.55 -18.24
C VAL A 89 5.90 -5.42 -17.34
N ASN A 90 6.18 -6.72 -17.25
CA ASN A 90 5.47 -7.62 -16.32
C ASN A 90 5.65 -7.20 -14.87
N ASP A 91 6.87 -6.84 -14.47
CA ASP A 91 7.19 -6.44 -13.11
C ASP A 91 6.52 -5.09 -12.76
N LEU A 92 6.48 -4.15 -13.70
CA LEU A 92 5.73 -2.89 -13.55
C LEU A 92 4.23 -3.14 -13.34
N LEU A 93 3.62 -4.03 -14.12
CA LEU A 93 2.18 -4.35 -13.96
C LEU A 93 1.89 -5.00 -12.60
N LYS A 94 2.81 -5.83 -12.10
CA LYS A 94 2.69 -6.41 -10.74
C LYS A 94 2.82 -5.34 -9.65
N GLN A 95 3.79 -4.43 -9.76
CA GLN A 95 3.98 -3.33 -8.80
C GLN A 95 2.73 -2.43 -8.76
N PHE A 96 2.17 -2.12 -9.94
CA PHE A 96 0.90 -1.41 -10.04
C PHE A 96 -0.25 -2.16 -9.37
N ALA A 97 -0.42 -3.46 -9.65
CA ALA A 97 -1.50 -4.26 -9.07
C ALA A 97 -1.45 -4.30 -7.54
N SER A 98 -0.26 -4.45 -6.96
CA SER A 98 -0.07 -4.40 -5.50
C SER A 98 -0.51 -3.06 -4.91
N MET A 99 -0.13 -1.95 -5.56
CA MET A 99 -0.49 -0.63 -5.05
C MET A 99 -1.96 -0.26 -5.29
N ALA A 100 -2.53 -0.72 -6.41
CA ALA A 100 -3.95 -0.60 -6.69
C ALA A 100 -4.77 -1.34 -5.63
N SER A 101 -4.38 -2.56 -5.26
CA SER A 101 -5.04 -3.33 -4.20
C SER A 101 -4.98 -2.63 -2.85
N LEU A 102 -3.85 -2.00 -2.50
CA LEU A 102 -3.76 -1.18 -1.30
C LEU A 102 -4.71 0.02 -1.36
N MET A 103 -4.72 0.77 -2.46
CA MET A 103 -5.61 1.93 -2.64
C MET A 103 -7.08 1.55 -2.57
N GLU A 104 -7.46 0.43 -3.17
CA GLU A 104 -8.80 -0.14 -3.13
C GLU A 104 -9.20 -0.47 -1.68
N SER A 105 -8.32 -1.15 -0.92
CA SER A 105 -8.59 -1.44 0.49
C SER A 105 -8.79 -0.17 1.34
N MET A 106 -8.07 0.91 1.01
CA MET A 106 -8.21 2.21 1.68
C MET A 106 -9.51 2.91 1.30
N THR A 107 -9.93 2.84 0.04
CA THR A 107 -11.14 3.52 -0.47
C THR A 107 -12.43 2.78 -0.13
N GLU A 108 -12.40 1.44 -0.11
CA GLU A 108 -13.58 0.63 0.20
C GLU A 108 -13.81 0.46 1.71
N GLY A 109 -12.77 0.61 2.53
CA GLY A 109 -12.89 0.15 3.89
C GLY A 109 -11.71 0.28 4.83
N GLY A 110 -10.89 1.34 4.79
CA GLY A 110 -9.99 1.61 5.91
C GLY A 110 -10.72 1.55 7.27
N THR A 111 -11.99 1.98 7.28
CA THR A 111 -12.91 1.83 8.42
C THR A 111 -13.60 0.46 8.47
N ARG A 112 -14.06 -0.13 7.36
CA ARG A 112 -14.78 -1.43 7.36
C ARG A 112 -13.89 -2.62 7.70
N SER A 113 -12.68 -2.69 7.14
CA SER A 113 -11.68 -3.72 7.46
C SER A 113 -11.21 -3.59 8.91
N ALA A 114 -11.01 -2.36 9.40
CA ALA A 114 -10.74 -2.10 10.82
C ALA A 114 -11.94 -2.48 11.72
N ILE A 115 -13.18 -2.19 11.31
CA ILE A 115 -14.42 -2.56 12.02
C ILE A 115 -14.62 -4.07 12.03
N ASP A 116 -14.35 -4.78 10.94
CA ASP A 116 -14.49 -6.24 10.87
C ASP A 116 -13.44 -6.93 11.75
N LYS A 117 -12.20 -6.43 11.74
CA LYS A 117 -11.14 -6.88 12.65
C LYS A 117 -11.43 -6.52 14.11
N MET A 118 -12.04 -5.36 14.38
CA MET A 118 -12.55 -5.00 15.72
C MET A 118 -13.74 -5.87 16.13
N ARG A 119 -14.62 -6.26 15.22
CA ARG A 119 -15.75 -7.17 15.49
C ARG A 119 -15.30 -8.59 15.71
N GLU A 120 -14.16 -8.99 15.17
CA GLU A 120 -13.50 -10.26 15.43
C GLU A 120 -12.81 -10.25 16.80
N LEU A 121 -12.07 -9.18 17.13
CA LEU A 121 -11.49 -8.96 18.46
C LEU A 121 -12.57 -8.87 19.55
N ARG A 122 -13.64 -8.09 19.32
CA ARG A 122 -14.78 -7.98 20.24
C ARG A 122 -15.59 -9.28 20.35
N ARG A 123 -15.54 -10.17 19.35
CA ARG A 123 -16.12 -11.52 19.46
C ARG A 123 -15.23 -12.48 20.22
N GLY A 124 -13.92 -12.22 20.29
CA GLY A 124 -12.95 -13.01 21.04
C GLY A 124 -12.73 -12.60 22.51
N GLU A 125 -13.26 -11.45 22.94
CA GLU A 125 -13.02 -10.90 24.30
C GLU A 125 -14.28 -10.66 25.16
N ILE A 126 -15.46 -11.22 24.82
CA ILE A 126 -16.66 -11.09 25.69
C ILE A 126 -17.50 -12.38 25.78
N VAL A 127 -16.89 -13.55 25.65
CA VAL A 127 -17.56 -14.81 26.01
C VAL A 127 -16.58 -15.66 26.82
N ASP A 128 -16.25 -15.18 28.00
CA ASP A 128 -15.94 -16.04 29.16
C ASP A 128 -15.95 -15.19 30.43
N GLY A 129 -16.90 -15.49 31.33
CA GLY A 129 -16.75 -15.24 32.76
C GLY A 129 -17.14 -13.87 33.30
N TRP A 130 -18.43 -13.52 33.21
CA TRP A 130 -19.14 -12.83 34.29
C TRP A 130 -20.50 -13.52 34.42
N ASP A 131 -20.51 -14.73 34.97
CA ASP A 131 -21.73 -15.30 35.53
C ASP A 131 -22.01 -14.49 36.81
N ASP A 132 -23.10 -13.70 36.77
CA ASP A 132 -23.66 -12.94 37.89
C ASP A 132 -24.24 -13.89 38.96
N ASP A 133 -23.42 -14.78 39.50
CA ASP A 133 -23.70 -15.63 40.67
C ASP A 133 -22.87 -15.16 41.90
N ASP A 134 -22.55 -13.86 41.98
CA ASP A 134 -22.08 -13.27 43.23
C ASP A 134 -23.27 -13.15 44.20
N GLU A 135 -23.44 -14.25 44.92
CA GLU A 135 -24.23 -14.44 46.12
C GLU A 135 -24.09 -13.23 47.07
N PRO A 136 -25.20 -12.72 47.65
CA PRO A 136 -25.14 -11.62 48.59
C PRO A 136 -24.39 -12.06 49.84
N TRP A 137 -23.37 -11.30 50.24
CA TRP A 137 -22.62 -11.54 51.47
C TRP A 137 -23.55 -11.44 52.68
N ASP A 138 -23.95 -12.59 53.25
CA ASP A 138 -24.63 -12.65 54.54
C ASP A 138 -23.60 -12.45 55.68
N ASP A 139 -23.72 -11.31 56.35
CA ASP A 139 -22.99 -10.92 57.55
C ASP A 139 -23.43 -11.78 58.76
N ASP A 140 -22.98 -13.04 58.90
CA ASP A 140 -23.34 -13.84 60.08
C ASP A 140 -22.28 -14.90 60.48
N ASP A 141 -21.02 -14.50 60.62
CA ASP A 141 -20.03 -15.27 61.43
C ASP A 141 -19.19 -14.37 62.36
N ILE A 142 -19.70 -13.16 62.63
CA ILE A 142 -19.37 -12.45 63.87
C ILE A 142 -20.18 -13.15 64.98
N LEU A 143 -19.52 -14.05 65.71
CA LEU A 143 -19.69 -14.35 67.15
C LEU A 143 -19.47 -15.85 67.44
N GLY A 144 -18.26 -16.14 67.91
CA GLY A 144 -18.16 -16.74 69.24
C GLY A 144 -17.86 -18.23 69.34
N ARG A 145 -16.70 -18.46 69.97
CA ARG A 145 -16.42 -19.49 71.00
C ARG A 145 -15.69 -20.75 70.56
#